data_AF-F5RIW7-F1
#
_entry.id   AF-F5RIW7-F1
#
_cell.length_a   1.000
_cell.length_b   1.000
_cell.length_c   1.000
_cell.angle_alpha   90.00
_cell.angle_beta   90.00
_cell.angle_gamma   90.00
#
_symmetry.space_group_name_H-M   'P 1'
#
loop_
_entity.id
_entity.type
_entity.pdbx_description
1 polymer ?
#
loop_
_entity_poly.entity_id
_entity_poly.type
_entity_poly.pdbx_seq_one_letter_code
_entity_poly.pdbx_strand_id
1 'polypeptide(L)'
;MPDEAYETAHALWEKYRVLTHELLKFVDADEIDTFLDLVDQREQIVGMLKGLSSDPYRTGAEWAAYDAELRPLEMQIQYKARAWLNRSRRQNAAVHSYDLTGASPLGGNLNRRY
;
A
#
# COMPACT_ATOMS: atom_id res chain seq x y z
N MET A 1 23.47 25.72 6.08
CA MET A 1 24.31 25.58 4.86
C MET A 1 23.47 24.89 3.79
N PRO A 2 23.58 25.22 2.49
CA PRO A 2 22.79 24.56 1.43
C PRO A 2 22.97 23.03 1.42
N ASP A 3 24.13 22.55 1.84
CA ASP A 3 24.44 21.12 1.96
C ASP A 3 23.58 20.41 3.02
N GLU A 4 23.23 21.08 4.12
CA GLU A 4 22.43 20.48 5.19
C GLU A 4 20.97 20.25 4.78
N ALA A 5 20.41 21.18 3.99
CA ALA A 5 19.07 21.03 3.42
C ALA A 5 19.04 19.90 2.38
N TYR A 6 20.11 19.75 1.59
CA TYR A 6 20.28 18.62 0.67
C TYR A 6 20.36 17.30 1.41
N GLU A 7 21.24 17.17 2.39
CA GLU A 7 21.39 15.93 3.18
C GLU A 7 20.10 15.55 3.91
N THR A 8 19.38 16.53 4.46
CA THR A 8 18.10 16.29 5.12
C THR A 8 17.05 15.76 4.13
N ALA A 9 16.91 16.41 2.96
CA ALA A 9 15.99 15.96 1.93
C ALA A 9 16.37 14.57 1.40
N HIS A 10 17.66 14.35 1.11
CA HIS A 10 18.20 13.08 0.64
C HIS A 10 17.93 11.94 1.64
N ALA A 11 18.20 12.16 2.93
CA ALA A 11 17.95 11.16 3.96
C ALA A 11 16.46 10.79 4.11
N LEU A 12 15.55 11.75 3.93
CA LEU A 12 14.10 11.48 3.94
C LEU A 12 13.68 10.68 2.71
N TRP A 13 14.21 11.00 1.52
CA TRP A 13 13.95 10.23 0.30
C TRP A 13 14.54 8.82 0.37
N GLU A 14 15.73 8.62 0.94
CA GLU A 14 16.28 7.27 1.10
C GLU A 14 15.44 6.42 2.08
N LYS A 15 14.94 7.01 3.17
CA LYS A 15 13.96 6.33 4.05
C LYS A 15 12.67 5.96 3.30
N TYR A 16 12.16 6.86 2.47
CA TYR A 16 10.98 6.61 1.64
C TYR A 16 11.21 5.44 0.67
N ARG A 17 12.40 5.37 0.05
CA ARG A 17 12.81 4.28 -0.83
C ARG A 17 12.85 2.95 -0.10
N VAL A 18 13.51 2.89 1.06
CA VAL A 18 13.56 1.68 1.90
C VAL A 18 12.15 1.20 2.24
N LEU A 19 11.29 2.08 2.75
CA LEU A 19 9.91 1.73 3.10
C LEU A 19 9.11 1.26 1.88
N THR A 20 9.34 1.84 0.71
CA THR A 20 8.68 1.41 -0.54
C THR A 20 9.08 -0.03 -0.92
N HIS A 21 10.35 -0.40 -0.77
CA HIS A 21 10.80 -1.78 -0.97
C HIS A 21 10.25 -2.74 0.09
N GLU A 22 10.23 -2.35 1.37
CA GLU A 22 9.66 -3.19 2.43
C GLU A 22 8.16 -3.43 2.22
N LEU A 23 7.39 -2.40 1.87
CA LEU A 23 5.96 -2.52 1.57
C LEU A 23 5.68 -3.57 0.48
N LEU A 24 6.55 -3.67 -0.53
CA LEU A 24 6.40 -4.68 -1.58
C LEU A 24 6.59 -6.11 -1.06
N LYS A 25 7.46 -6.32 -0.06
CA LYS A 25 7.64 -7.64 0.57
C LYS A 25 6.40 -8.06 1.35
N PHE A 26 5.85 -7.15 2.16
CA PHE A 26 4.72 -7.47 3.04
C PHE A 26 3.38 -7.53 2.32
N VAL A 27 3.18 -6.77 1.24
CA VAL A 27 1.97 -6.90 0.40
C VAL A 27 1.90 -8.26 -0.30
N ASP A 28 3.05 -8.89 -0.57
CA ASP A 28 3.14 -10.23 -1.15
C ASP A 28 3.02 -11.35 -0.10
N ALA A 29 3.41 -11.08 1.15
CA ALA A 29 3.33 -12.03 2.26
C ALA A 29 1.93 -12.11 2.92
N ASP A 30 0.98 -11.26 2.51
CA ASP A 30 -0.35 -11.11 3.15
C ASP A 30 -0.27 -10.74 4.66
N GLU A 31 0.85 -10.17 5.08
CA GLU A 31 1.07 -9.66 6.45
C GLU A 31 0.51 -8.25 6.58
N ILE A 32 -0.81 -8.18 6.76
CA ILE A 32 -1.59 -6.93 6.66
C ILE A 32 -1.23 -5.93 7.74
N ASP A 33 -1.12 -6.35 8.99
CA ASP A 33 -0.83 -5.46 10.11
C ASP A 33 0.54 -4.78 9.91
N THR A 34 1.57 -5.56 9.58
CA THR A 34 2.90 -5.04 9.25
C THR A 34 2.88 -4.12 8.03
N PHE A 35 2.11 -4.46 6.99
CA PHE A 35 1.96 -3.60 5.82
C PHE A 35 1.34 -2.25 6.17
N LEU A 36 0.28 -2.23 7.01
CA LEU A 36 -0.36 -0.99 7.45
C LEU A 36 0.57 -0.14 8.31
N ASP A 37 1.30 -0.74 9.25
CA ASP A 37 2.30 -0.05 10.07
C ASP A 37 3.39 0.63 9.20
N LEU A 38 3.81 -0.03 8.12
CA LEU A 38 4.78 0.53 7.16
C LEU A 38 4.17 1.64 6.30
N VAL A 39 2.89 1.56 5.95
CA VAL A 39 2.17 2.64 5.25
C VAL A 39 2.15 3.89 6.13
N ASP A 40 1.81 3.75 7.41
CA ASP A 40 1.77 4.86 8.37
C ASP A 40 3.16 5.51 8.54
N GLN A 41 4.21 4.70 8.67
CA GLN A 41 5.59 5.20 8.72
C GLN A 41 5.96 5.98 7.44
N ARG A 42 5.57 5.47 6.27
CA ARG A 42 5.84 6.14 4.99
C ARG A 42 5.06 7.46 4.87
N GLU A 43 3.85 7.52 5.41
CA GLU A 43 3.04 8.74 5.47
C GLU A 43 3.69 9.82 6.34
N GLN A 44 4.30 9.43 7.46
CA GLN A 44 5.08 10.36 8.29
C GLN A 44 6.27 10.95 7.53
N ILE A 45 7.01 10.13 6.76
CA ILE A 45 8.11 10.61 5.91
C ILE A 45 7.60 11.59 4.85
N VAL A 46 6.46 11.29 4.20
CA VAL A 46 5.82 12.22 3.26
C VAL A 46 5.43 13.53 3.94
N GLY A 47 4.93 13.48 5.18
CA GLY A 47 4.64 14.66 5.98
C GLY A 47 5.88 15.52 6.22
N MET A 48 7.01 14.89 6.58
CA MET A 48 8.29 15.57 6.78
C MET A 48 8.81 16.19 5.47
N LEU A 49 8.74 15.46 4.35
CA LEU A 49 9.13 15.94 3.02
C LEU A 49 8.30 17.17 2.59
N LYS A 50 6.97 17.15 2.82
CA LYS A 50 6.09 18.29 2.55
C LYS A 50 6.36 19.49 3.47
N GLY A 51 6.92 19.24 4.66
CA GLY A 51 7.31 20.28 5.62
C GLY A 51 8.64 20.95 5.31
N LEU A 52 9.43 20.43 4.37
CA LEU A 52 10.68 21.06 3.96
C LEU A 52 10.39 22.40 3.26
N SER A 53 11.15 23.44 3.61
CA SER A 53 11.07 24.74 2.93
C SER A 53 11.57 24.69 1.49
N SER A 54 12.45 23.73 1.19
CA SER A 54 12.98 23.45 -0.15
C SER A 54 13.42 21.99 -0.24
N ASP A 55 13.34 21.41 -1.44
CA ASP A 55 13.79 20.06 -1.75
C ASP A 55 14.86 20.10 -2.84
N PRO A 56 16.12 20.45 -2.49
CA PRO A 56 17.20 20.54 -3.46
C PRO A 56 17.61 19.16 -4.01
N TYR A 57 17.35 18.07 -3.28
CA TYR A 57 17.63 16.71 -3.73
C TYR A 57 16.87 16.37 -5.02
N ARG A 58 15.57 16.70 -5.08
CA ARG A 58 14.75 16.50 -6.29
C ARG A 58 15.21 17.28 -7.52
N THR A 59 16.00 18.32 -7.33
CA THR A 59 16.56 19.11 -8.44
C THR A 59 17.93 18.61 -8.91
N GLY A 60 18.54 17.68 -8.15
CA GLY A 60 19.83 17.09 -8.46
C GLY A 60 19.77 16.04 -9.57
N ALA A 61 20.93 15.71 -10.12
CA ALA A 61 21.07 14.71 -11.19
C ALA A 61 20.68 13.29 -10.74
N GLU A 62 20.82 12.99 -9.44
CA GLU A 62 20.51 11.68 -8.85
C GLU A 62 19.00 11.38 -8.82
N TRP A 63 18.16 12.42 -8.80
CA TRP A 63 16.71 12.27 -8.73
C TRP A 63 16.13 11.47 -9.90
N ALA A 64 16.67 11.62 -11.10
CA ALA A 64 16.18 10.92 -12.28
C ALA A 64 16.32 9.40 -12.15
N ALA A 65 17.43 8.92 -11.57
CA ALA A 65 17.64 7.50 -11.32
C ALA A 65 16.74 6.98 -10.19
N TYR A 66 16.62 7.75 -9.12
CA TYR A 66 15.73 7.45 -7.99
C TYR A 66 14.26 7.30 -8.43
N ASP A 67 13.75 8.26 -9.20
CA ASP A 67 12.37 8.27 -9.68
C ASP A 67 12.11 7.13 -10.69
N ALA A 68 13.08 6.85 -11.58
CA ALA A 68 12.99 5.73 -12.51
C ALA A 68 12.92 4.37 -11.81
N GLU A 69 13.60 4.22 -10.67
CA GLU A 69 13.53 3.02 -9.82
C GLU A 69 12.19 2.93 -9.09
N LEU A 70 11.78 3.99 -8.38
CA LEU A 70 10.65 3.89 -7.46
C LEU A 70 9.28 3.90 -8.14
N ARG A 71 9.11 4.67 -9.21
CA ARG A 71 7.83 4.82 -9.88
C ARG A 71 7.14 3.49 -10.24
N PRO A 72 7.82 2.48 -10.83
CA PRO A 72 7.19 1.18 -11.08
C PRO A 72 6.85 0.41 -9.79
N LEU A 73 7.61 0.58 -8.70
CA LEU A 73 7.33 -0.09 -7.42
C LEU A 73 6.10 0.51 -6.75
N GLU A 74 5.95 1.83 -6.77
CA GLU A 74 4.75 2.50 -6.25
C GLU A 74 3.48 2.03 -6.97
N MET A 75 3.54 1.93 -8.30
CA MET A 75 2.43 1.43 -9.10
C MET A 75 2.08 -0.03 -8.72
N GLN A 76 3.08 -0.88 -8.50
CA GLN A 76 2.87 -2.26 -8.07
C GLN A 76 2.22 -2.34 -6.69
N ILE A 77 2.70 -1.55 -5.71
CA ILE A 77 2.14 -1.51 -4.35
C ILE A 77 0.67 -1.08 -4.42
N GLN A 78 0.34 -0.03 -5.17
CA GLN A 78 -1.04 0.43 -5.34
C GLN A 78 -1.94 -0.65 -5.97
N TYR A 79 -1.45 -1.31 -7.02
CA TYR A 79 -2.20 -2.38 -7.68
C TYR A 79 -2.46 -3.56 -6.73
N LYS A 80 -1.42 -4.02 -6.02
CA LYS A 80 -1.50 -5.16 -5.09
C LYS A 80 -2.39 -4.83 -3.88
N ALA A 81 -2.26 -3.65 -3.30
CA ALA A 81 -3.12 -3.18 -2.21
C ALA A 81 -4.60 -3.15 -2.63
N ARG A 82 -4.90 -2.69 -3.86
CA ARG A 82 -6.29 -2.69 -4.38
C ARG A 82 -6.81 -4.10 -4.65
N ALA A 83 -5.98 -4.98 -5.21
CA ALA A 83 -6.34 -6.38 -5.41
C ALA A 83 -6.62 -7.09 -4.08
N TRP A 84 -5.80 -6.82 -3.06
CA TRP A 84 -5.98 -7.31 -1.70
C TRP A 84 -7.29 -6.79 -1.07
N LEU A 85 -7.56 -5.48 -1.10
CA LEU A 85 -8.81 -4.89 -0.59
C LEU A 85 -10.05 -5.55 -1.23
N ASN A 86 -9.99 -5.81 -2.54
CA ASN A 86 -11.06 -6.50 -3.25
C ASN A 86 -11.21 -7.96 -2.81
N ARG A 87 -10.10 -8.67 -2.56
CA ARG A 87 -10.11 -10.05 -2.03
C ARG A 87 -10.68 -10.11 -0.62
N SER A 88 -10.22 -9.24 0.27
CA SER A 88 -10.71 -9.13 1.65
C SER A 88 -12.22 -8.85 1.70
N ARG A 89 -12.73 -7.92 0.88
CA ARG A 89 -14.18 -7.66 0.75
C ARG A 89 -14.97 -8.90 0.30
N ARG A 90 -14.45 -9.64 -0.69
CA ARG A 90 -15.08 -10.89 -1.16
C ARG A 90 -15.04 -11.99 -0.11
N GLN A 91 -13.95 -12.12 0.64
CA GLN A 91 -13.85 -13.09 1.74
C GLN A 91 -14.83 -12.73 2.87
N ASN A 92 -14.92 -11.47 3.30
CA ASN A 92 -15.92 -11.04 4.28
C ASN A 92 -17.36 -11.27 3.79
N ALA A 93 -17.65 -10.99 2.52
CA ALA A 93 -18.96 -11.30 1.93
C ALA A 93 -19.26 -12.81 1.87
N ALA A 94 -18.24 -13.65 1.63
CA ALA A 94 -18.37 -15.10 1.65
C ALA A 94 -18.49 -15.66 3.08
N VAL A 95 -17.84 -15.06 4.08
CA VAL A 95 -17.99 -15.43 5.50
C VAL A 95 -19.41 -15.12 5.99
N HIS A 96 -19.99 -13.99 5.60
CA HIS A 96 -21.41 -13.69 5.88
C HIS A 96 -22.40 -14.66 5.20
N SER A 97 -21.96 -15.44 4.20
CA SER A 97 -22.82 -16.48 3.60
C SER A 97 -22.99 -17.73 4.47
N TYR A 98 -22.16 -17.91 5.51
CA TYR A 98 -22.36 -18.96 6.50
C TYR A 98 -23.38 -18.57 7.60
N ASP A 99 -23.52 -17.28 7.91
CA ASP A 99 -24.47 -16.79 8.93
C ASP A 99 -25.94 -16.72 8.47
N LEU A 100 -26.22 -16.98 7.18
CA LEU A 100 -27.59 -17.12 6.65
C LEU A 100 -28.11 -18.57 6.63
N THR A 101 -27.48 -19.49 7.38
CA THR A 101 -27.98 -20.86 7.55
C THR A 101 -28.30 -21.22 9.01
N GLY A 102 -28.58 -20.20 9.83
CA GLY A 102 -28.98 -20.33 11.24
C GLY A 102 -30.49 -20.31 11.55
N ALA A 103 -31.39 -20.33 10.55
CA ALA A 103 -32.83 -20.48 10.75
C ALA A 103 -33.39 -21.61 9.88
N SER A 104 -34.02 -22.58 10.55
CA SER A 104 -34.37 -23.96 10.13
C SER A 104 -35.14 -24.16 8.79
N PRO A 105 -35.17 -25.41 8.29
CA PRO A 105 -35.45 -25.79 6.90
C PRO A 105 -36.93 -26.09 6.66
N LEU A 106 -37.56 -25.42 5.69
CA LEU A 106 -38.86 -25.83 5.15
C LEU A 106 -39.01 -25.45 3.66
N GLY A 107 -39.29 -26.49 2.86
CA GLY A 107 -39.90 -26.40 1.52
C GLY A 107 -38.91 -26.12 0.38
N GLY A 108 -38.50 -27.06 -0.45
CA GLY A 108 -39.38 -27.94 -1.22
C GLY A 108 -39.77 -27.25 -2.53
N ASN A 109 -39.19 -27.74 -3.64
CA ASN A 109 -39.53 -27.47 -5.04
C ASN A 109 -39.11 -26.11 -5.63
N LEU A 110 -38.23 -26.13 -6.65
CA LEU A 110 -38.70 -26.25 -8.04
C LEU A 110 -37.50 -26.27 -9.00
N ASN A 111 -37.24 -27.48 -9.46
CA ASN A 111 -36.66 -27.78 -10.76
C ASN A 111 -37.54 -27.11 -11.85
N ARG A 112 -37.01 -26.18 -12.67
CA ARG A 112 -37.43 -26.05 -14.07
C ARG A 112 -36.43 -25.27 -14.92
N ARG A 113 -35.90 -26.01 -15.89
CA ARG A 113 -35.39 -25.53 -17.17
C ARG A 113 -36.43 -24.63 -17.85
N TYR A 114 -36.00 -23.47 -18.35
CA TYR A 114 -36.33 -22.92 -19.67
C TYR A 114 -35.17 -22.04 -20.11
#